data_AF-A0A8H7PPH7-F1
#
_entry.id   AF-A0A8H7PPH7-F1
#
_cell.length_a   1.000
_cell.length_b   1.000
_cell.length_c   1.000
_cell.angle_alpha   90.00
_cell.angle_beta   90.00
_cell.angle_gamma   90.00
#
_symmetry.space_group_name_H-M   'P 1'
#
loop_
_entity.id
_entity.type
_entity.pdbx_description
1 polymer ?
#
loop_
_entity_poly.entity_id
_entity_poly.type
_entity_poly.pdbx_seq_one_letter_code
_entity_poly.pdbx_strand_id
1 'polypeptide(L)'
;GVNPGRGSFAPMTNNFSEHSKVQRRTAWVEGHGMTEIFSHELANYAGYRCICGKEVGKDSLGSEARGTNTLASTKMFMGCKACKLITHEACTNQILHPCTPACFDEQQIICAFLRLYSSLLWNYRAGFAFSIEELDGNAPLAQADSANVGTPFPPGEDPEKLPKFFSKERFLKGCDRDTRDYLSQFVNSQMFTQFITDRLTRSPREYEVLLFDEIIKLKLNRSKLKLLKEETPFLDDEAFAVSHTVWATPPGNYPGSSSTGKQTLISAIVCAWIAKTIFHR
;
A
#
# COMPACT_ATOMS: atom_id res chain seq x y z
N GLY A 1 -29.29 55.00 27.96
CA GLY A 1 -28.64 56.01 28.82
C GLY A 1 -28.22 55.37 30.11
N VAL A 2 -26.95 55.60 30.47
CA VAL A 2 -26.33 55.55 31.81
C VAL A 2 -26.13 54.20 32.49
N ASN A 3 -24.84 53.91 32.68
CA ASN A 3 -24.21 52.95 33.59
C ASN A 3 -23.80 53.70 34.87
N PRO A 4 -23.86 53.09 36.06
CA PRO A 4 -22.66 53.08 36.93
C PRO A 4 -22.56 51.78 37.77
N GLY A 5 -21.41 51.31 38.26
CA GLY A 5 -20.04 51.80 38.22
C GLY A 5 -19.05 50.86 38.96
N ARG A 6 -17.77 51.12 38.70
CA ARG A 6 -16.53 50.94 39.51
C ARG A 6 -16.23 49.60 40.22
N GLY A 7 -15.14 48.99 39.75
CA GLY A 7 -14.14 48.28 40.57
C GLY A 7 -12.76 48.40 39.90
N SER A 8 -11.79 48.97 40.60
CA SER A 8 -10.41 49.20 40.16
C SER A 8 -9.51 48.15 40.80
N PHE A 9 -8.68 47.41 40.04
CA PHE A 9 -7.48 46.72 40.56
C PHE A 9 -6.44 46.45 39.45
N ALA A 10 -5.24 47.03 39.65
CA ALA A 10 -3.86 46.68 39.27
C ALA A 10 -3.48 46.09 37.88
N PRO A 11 -2.33 46.52 37.31
CA PRO A 11 -1.77 45.94 36.08
C PRO A 11 -1.02 44.64 36.42
N MET A 12 -1.51 43.50 35.93
CA MET A 12 -0.73 42.25 35.95
C MET A 12 0.24 42.23 34.77
N THR A 13 1.51 42.42 35.15
CA THR A 13 2.76 42.01 34.50
C THR A 13 2.63 41.10 33.29
N ASN A 14 3.20 41.60 32.18
CA ASN A 14 3.70 40.83 31.05
C ASN A 14 4.43 39.56 31.52
N ASN A 15 3.92 38.41 31.09
CA ASN A 15 4.68 37.17 30.96
C ASN A 15 4.11 36.37 29.80
N PHE A 16 4.19 36.93 28.59
CA PHE A 16 4.22 36.11 27.39
C PHE A 16 5.67 35.68 27.19
N SER A 17 6.01 34.51 27.71
CA SER A 17 7.19 33.75 27.30
C SER A 17 6.95 33.31 25.85
N GLU A 18 7.29 34.20 24.93
CA GLU A 18 7.32 33.94 23.51
C GLU A 18 8.47 32.97 23.24
N HIS A 19 8.17 31.67 23.32
CA HIS A 19 9.05 30.65 22.76
C HIS A 19 9.10 30.88 21.25
N SER A 20 10.07 31.69 20.82
CA SER A 20 10.53 31.77 19.44
C SER A 20 10.82 30.36 18.95
N LYS A 21 9.85 29.74 18.27
CA LYS A 21 10.08 28.51 17.52
C LYS A 21 10.95 28.90 16.35
N VAL A 22 12.25 28.64 16.46
CA VAL A 22 13.19 28.84 15.35
C VAL A 22 12.66 28.09 14.14
N GLN A 23 12.23 28.84 13.13
CA GLN A 23 11.61 28.29 11.93
C GLN A 23 12.70 27.64 11.07
N ARG A 24 12.61 26.32 10.88
CA ARG A 24 13.52 25.57 10.01
C ARG A 24 13.22 25.89 8.55
N ARG A 25 14.27 26.02 7.74
CA ARG A 25 14.09 26.07 6.29
C ARG A 25 13.62 24.72 5.76
N THR A 26 12.72 24.76 4.78
CA THR A 26 12.14 23.59 4.14
C THR A 26 12.23 23.71 2.63
N ALA A 27 12.56 22.62 1.96
CA ALA A 27 12.56 22.51 0.50
C ALA A 27 11.87 21.22 0.06
N TRP A 28 11.26 21.23 -1.11
CA TRP A 28 10.64 20.04 -1.73
C TRP A 28 11.35 19.75 -3.04
N VAL A 29 11.94 18.55 -3.16
CA VAL A 29 12.67 18.11 -4.36
C VAL A 29 12.36 16.64 -4.59
N GLU A 30 11.88 16.26 -5.79
CA GLU A 30 11.56 14.86 -6.15
C GLU A 30 10.72 14.11 -5.08
N GLY A 31 9.75 14.79 -4.47
CA GLY A 31 8.91 14.22 -3.40
C GLY A 31 9.60 14.09 -2.03
N HIS A 32 10.84 14.55 -1.88
CA HIS A 32 11.51 14.67 -0.58
C HIS A 32 11.13 15.98 0.09
N GLY A 33 10.48 15.90 1.25
CA GLY A 33 10.29 17.02 2.16
C GLY A 33 11.56 17.26 2.99
N MET A 34 12.49 18.04 2.43
CA MET A 34 13.80 18.34 3.00
C MET A 34 13.65 19.42 4.07
N THR A 35 14.14 19.15 5.29
CA THR A 35 14.15 20.12 6.39
C THR A 35 15.57 20.36 6.86
N GLU A 36 15.88 21.60 7.18
CA GLU A 36 17.17 22.01 7.72
C GLU A 36 17.53 21.25 9.01
N ILE A 37 18.77 20.77 9.03
CA ILE A 37 19.40 20.13 10.19
C ILE A 37 20.28 21.18 10.84
N PHE A 38 20.01 21.51 12.10
CA PHE A 38 20.81 22.50 12.82
C PHE A 38 22.17 21.92 13.22
N SER A 39 23.18 22.79 13.37
CA SER A 39 24.55 22.38 13.69
C SER A 39 24.66 21.52 14.95
N HIS A 40 23.84 21.79 15.96
CA HIS A 40 23.81 21.01 17.22
C HIS A 40 23.19 19.61 17.05
N GLU A 41 22.44 19.37 15.97
CA GLU A 41 21.79 18.09 15.67
C GLU A 41 22.66 17.19 14.79
N LEU A 42 23.73 17.72 14.19
CA LEU A 42 24.59 16.98 13.26
C LEU A 42 25.22 15.74 13.89
N ALA A 43 25.45 15.74 15.21
CA ALA A 43 25.96 14.58 15.93
C ALA A 43 25.03 13.35 15.84
N ASN A 44 23.71 13.55 15.71
CA ASN A 44 22.74 12.47 15.57
C ASN A 44 22.82 11.77 14.21
N TYR A 45 23.55 12.34 13.27
CA TYR A 45 23.69 11.86 11.90
C TYR A 45 25.12 11.42 11.59
N ALA A 46 25.91 11.08 12.63
CA ALA A 46 27.22 10.50 12.46
C ALA A 46 27.15 9.22 11.60
N GLY A 47 28.01 9.13 10.57
CA GLY A 47 28.03 8.00 9.63
C GLY A 47 27.10 8.16 8.42
N TYR A 48 26.16 9.10 8.44
CA TYR A 48 25.40 9.45 7.24
C TYR A 48 26.28 10.17 6.22
N ARG A 49 25.97 9.98 4.94
CA ARG A 49 26.70 10.59 3.83
C ARG A 49 25.78 11.39 2.93
N CYS A 50 26.27 12.55 2.49
CA CYS A 50 25.66 13.32 1.43
C CYS A 50 25.79 12.57 0.09
N ILE A 51 24.96 12.93 -0.90
CA ILE A 51 25.03 12.43 -2.28
C ILE A 51 26.41 12.68 -2.92
N CYS A 52 27.13 13.73 -2.50
CA CYS A 52 28.51 13.97 -2.94
C CYS A 52 29.56 13.01 -2.34
N GLY A 53 29.13 12.05 -1.51
CA GLY A 53 29.97 11.03 -0.87
C GLY A 53 30.60 11.44 0.46
N LYS A 54 30.54 12.73 0.84
CA LYS A 54 31.12 13.26 2.08
C LYS A 54 30.26 12.97 3.29
N GLU A 55 30.90 12.72 4.43
CA GLU A 55 30.23 12.42 5.70
C GLU A 55 29.67 13.68 6.37
N VAL A 56 28.48 13.56 6.95
CA VAL A 56 27.85 14.61 7.73
C VAL A 56 28.69 14.89 8.98
N GLY A 57 29.01 16.16 9.23
CA GLY A 57 29.74 16.60 10.43
C GLY A 57 31.28 16.45 10.41
N LYS A 58 31.86 15.62 9.53
CA LYS A 58 33.34 15.52 9.40
C LYS A 58 33.96 16.58 8.48
N ASP A 59 33.13 17.19 7.64
CA ASP A 59 33.52 18.25 6.71
C ASP A 59 33.97 19.55 7.39
N SER A 60 33.74 19.70 8.70
CA SER A 60 34.10 20.89 9.47
C SER A 60 35.59 20.95 9.83
N LEU A 61 36.36 19.87 9.63
CA LEU A 61 37.70 19.71 10.23
C LEU A 61 38.82 19.21 9.30
N GLY A 62 38.66 19.12 7.96
CA GLY A 62 39.82 18.69 7.14
C GLY A 62 39.75 18.80 5.61
N SER A 63 40.71 19.59 5.07
CA SER A 63 41.23 19.68 3.68
C SER A 63 40.30 20.29 2.61
N GLU A 64 40.65 21.33 1.86
CA GLU A 64 41.94 21.94 1.49
C GLU A 64 41.84 23.48 1.53
N ALA A 65 42.69 24.13 2.33
CA ALA A 65 42.95 25.56 2.23
C ALA A 65 44.42 25.75 1.83
N ARG A 66 44.71 25.59 0.53
CA ARG A 66 45.84 26.28 -0.09
C ARG A 66 45.32 27.60 -0.66
N GLY A 67 45.46 28.65 0.16
CA GLY A 67 45.43 30.04 -0.28
C GLY A 67 44.06 30.58 -0.69
N THR A 68 43.36 31.22 0.24
CA THR A 68 42.64 32.51 0.11
C THR A 68 41.70 32.67 1.31
N ASN A 69 41.65 33.87 1.88
CA ASN A 69 40.77 34.26 3.00
C ASN A 69 39.29 34.14 2.60
N THR A 70 38.73 32.94 2.65
CA THR A 70 37.28 32.71 2.64
C THR A 70 36.86 32.28 4.03
N LEU A 71 35.97 33.06 4.65
CA LEU A 71 35.25 32.67 5.86
C LEU A 71 34.83 31.21 5.71
N ALA A 72 35.19 30.36 6.68
CA ALA A 72 34.80 28.95 6.70
C ALA A 72 33.28 28.87 6.52
N SER A 73 32.83 28.57 5.30
CA SER A 73 31.41 28.48 4.96
C SER A 73 30.85 27.32 5.77
N THR A 74 30.05 27.64 6.78
CA THR A 74 29.39 26.63 7.60
C THR A 74 28.44 25.88 6.66
N LYS A 75 28.82 24.66 6.27
CA LYS A 75 28.00 23.87 5.35
C LYS A 75 26.68 23.55 6.02
N MET A 76 25.60 24.02 5.41
CA MET A 76 24.24 23.75 5.87
C MET A 76 23.79 22.39 5.33
N PHE A 77 23.06 21.64 6.15
CA PHE A 77 22.57 20.30 5.83
C PHE A 77 21.04 20.29 5.82
N MET A 78 20.49 19.49 4.93
CA MET A 78 19.06 19.25 4.77
C MET A 78 18.81 17.75 4.92
N GLY A 79 17.71 17.37 5.58
CA GLY A 79 17.32 15.98 5.78
C GLY A 79 15.87 15.72 5.41
N CYS A 80 15.61 14.63 4.70
CA CYS A 80 14.27 14.13 4.43
C CYS A 80 13.75 13.34 5.63
N LYS A 81 12.59 13.73 6.17
CA LYS A 81 11.99 13.04 7.33
C LYS A 81 11.52 11.62 7.02
N ALA A 82 11.15 11.36 5.77
CA ALA A 82 10.56 10.09 5.34
C ALA A 82 11.61 9.02 5.01
N CYS A 83 12.50 9.27 4.05
CA CYS A 83 13.49 8.28 3.60
C CYS A 83 14.86 8.41 4.31
N LYS A 84 15.01 9.37 5.24
CA LYS A 84 16.26 9.65 5.97
C LYS A 84 17.45 10.06 5.09
N LEU A 85 17.20 10.48 3.85
CA LEU A 85 18.21 11.09 3.00
C LEU A 85 18.73 12.38 3.63
N ILE A 86 20.06 12.57 3.65
CA ILE A 86 20.70 13.78 4.16
C ILE A 86 21.63 14.31 3.08
N THR A 87 21.55 15.61 2.81
CA THR A 87 22.38 16.27 1.80
C THR A 87 22.90 17.59 2.33
N HIS A 88 24.00 18.07 1.76
CA HIS A 88 24.30 19.50 1.86
C HIS A 88 23.19 20.29 1.16
N GLU A 89 22.92 21.50 1.62
CA GLU A 89 21.96 22.40 0.96
C GLU A 89 22.29 22.57 -0.53
N ALA A 90 23.56 22.80 -0.85
CA ALA A 90 24.06 22.92 -2.22
C ALA A 90 23.92 21.65 -3.07
N CYS A 91 23.85 20.47 -2.44
CA CYS A 91 23.67 19.19 -3.13
C CYS A 91 22.19 18.80 -3.28
N THR A 92 21.25 19.55 -2.71
CA THR A 92 19.82 19.21 -2.72
C THR A 92 19.25 19.14 -4.14
N ASN A 93 19.71 20.01 -5.05
CA ASN A 93 19.27 20.01 -6.45
C ASN A 93 19.87 18.85 -7.28
N GLN A 94 20.72 18.00 -6.70
CA GLN A 94 21.28 16.81 -7.35
C GLN A 94 20.50 15.54 -6.98
N ILE A 95 19.42 15.66 -6.21
CA ILE A 95 18.52 14.55 -5.91
C ILE A 95 17.71 14.26 -7.18
N LEU A 96 17.94 13.08 -7.79
CA LEU A 96 17.24 12.65 -9.00
C LEU A 96 16.25 11.51 -8.75
N HIS A 97 16.35 10.84 -7.60
CA HIS A 97 15.49 9.70 -7.27
C HIS A 97 14.29 10.16 -6.43
N PRO A 98 13.07 9.74 -6.79
CA PRO A 98 11.88 10.08 -6.02
C PRO A 98 11.97 9.52 -4.61
N CYS A 99 11.40 10.23 -3.64
CA CYS A 99 11.40 9.79 -2.26
C CYS A 99 10.55 8.52 -2.09
N THR A 100 11.17 7.38 -1.81
CA THR A 100 10.45 6.16 -1.39
C THR A 100 10.55 6.02 0.13
N PRO A 101 9.42 5.86 0.88
CA PRO A 101 8.04 5.68 0.41
C PRO A 101 7.21 6.97 0.26
N ALA A 102 7.75 8.17 0.55
CA ALA A 102 6.91 9.39 0.67
C ALA A 102 6.19 9.81 -0.61
N CYS A 103 6.82 9.59 -1.76
CA CYS A 103 6.30 9.92 -3.09
C CYS A 103 5.63 8.71 -3.76
N PHE A 104 6.07 7.49 -3.41
CA PHE A 104 5.56 6.26 -3.97
C PHE A 104 5.52 5.18 -2.88
N ASP A 105 4.32 4.94 -2.38
CA ASP A 105 4.03 3.82 -1.51
C ASP A 105 3.47 2.68 -2.36
N GLU A 106 4.37 1.80 -2.80
CA GLU A 106 4.04 0.63 -3.61
C GLU A 106 2.91 -0.20 -2.98
N GLN A 107 2.94 -0.34 -1.65
CA GLN A 107 1.94 -1.09 -0.92
C GLN A 107 0.59 -0.41 -1.04
N GLN A 108 0.48 0.89 -0.77
CA GLN A 108 -0.78 1.63 -0.92
C GLN A 108 -1.35 1.58 -2.34
N ILE A 109 -0.49 1.54 -3.36
CA ILE A 109 -0.94 1.40 -4.75
C ILE A 109 -1.53 0.01 -4.97
N ILE A 110 -0.82 -1.05 -4.58
CA ILE A 110 -1.35 -2.42 -4.62
C ILE A 110 -2.66 -2.52 -3.85
N CYS A 111 -2.73 -1.91 -2.66
CA CYS A 111 -3.94 -1.82 -1.83
C CYS A 111 -5.11 -1.21 -2.61
N ALA A 112 -4.87 -0.08 -3.29
CA ALA A 112 -5.90 0.64 -4.03
C ALA A 112 -6.45 -0.21 -5.18
N PHE A 113 -5.58 -0.89 -5.93
CA PHE A 113 -6.00 -1.81 -7.00
C PHE A 113 -6.76 -3.02 -6.45
N LEU A 114 -6.29 -3.66 -5.38
CA LEU A 114 -7.00 -4.77 -4.74
C LEU A 114 -8.38 -4.34 -4.23
N ARG A 115 -8.50 -3.15 -3.64
CA ARG A 115 -9.78 -2.55 -3.22
C ARG A 115 -10.71 -2.31 -4.41
N LEU A 116 -10.19 -1.83 -5.54
CA LEU A 116 -10.96 -1.63 -6.76
C LEU A 116 -11.50 -2.97 -7.28
N TYR A 117 -10.62 -3.95 -7.52
CA TYR A 117 -11.03 -5.23 -8.09
C TYR A 117 -11.92 -6.05 -7.15
N SER A 118 -11.65 -6.07 -5.85
CA SER A 118 -12.54 -6.69 -4.86
C SER A 118 -13.90 -5.99 -4.76
N SER A 119 -14.02 -4.74 -5.21
CA SER A 119 -15.31 -4.04 -5.32
C SER A 119 -16.03 -4.34 -6.62
N LEU A 120 -15.31 -4.48 -7.72
CA LEU A 120 -15.90 -4.79 -9.03
C LEU A 120 -16.30 -6.27 -9.15
N LEU A 121 -15.56 -7.16 -8.48
CA LEU A 121 -15.66 -8.61 -8.63
C LEU A 121 -16.17 -9.30 -7.38
N TRP A 122 -16.73 -8.57 -6.41
CA TRP A 122 -17.15 -9.15 -5.13
C TRP A 122 -18.15 -10.31 -5.28
N ASN A 123 -18.99 -10.28 -6.30
CA ASN A 123 -20.02 -11.28 -6.58
C ASN A 123 -19.68 -12.20 -7.76
N TYR A 124 -18.40 -12.31 -8.17
CA TYR A 124 -18.03 -13.10 -9.34
C TYR A 124 -18.53 -14.55 -9.27
N ARG A 125 -18.54 -15.15 -8.08
CA ARG A 125 -19.05 -16.52 -7.84
C ARG A 125 -20.54 -16.69 -8.16
N ALA A 126 -21.34 -15.63 -8.14
CA ALA A 126 -22.74 -15.70 -8.57
C ALA A 126 -22.90 -16.01 -10.06
N GLY A 127 -21.85 -15.76 -10.85
CA GLY A 127 -21.80 -16.14 -12.26
C GLY A 127 -21.54 -17.63 -12.49
N PHE A 128 -21.14 -18.40 -11.47
CA PHE A 128 -20.83 -19.83 -11.66
C PHE A 128 -22.08 -20.68 -11.90
N ALA A 129 -21.95 -21.65 -12.80
CA ALA A 129 -22.99 -22.61 -13.17
C ALA A 129 -22.39 -24.01 -13.34
N PHE A 130 -23.17 -25.03 -12.96
CA PHE A 130 -22.73 -26.43 -12.95
C PHE A 130 -23.11 -27.18 -14.22
N SER A 131 -24.18 -26.73 -14.90
CA SER A 131 -24.66 -27.29 -16.17
C SER A 131 -24.96 -26.20 -17.20
N ILE A 132 -25.11 -26.60 -18.45
CA ILE A 132 -25.56 -25.71 -19.53
C ILE A 132 -27.04 -25.36 -19.34
N GLU A 133 -27.85 -26.27 -18.81
CA GLU A 133 -29.29 -26.06 -18.54
C GLU A 133 -29.54 -24.93 -17.53
N GLU A 134 -28.60 -24.70 -16.62
CA GLU A 134 -28.61 -23.57 -15.70
C GLU A 134 -28.35 -22.22 -16.37
N LEU A 135 -27.69 -22.20 -17.53
CA LEU A 135 -27.41 -20.97 -18.28
C LEU A 135 -28.68 -20.38 -18.91
N ASP A 136 -29.65 -21.23 -19.25
CA ASP A 136 -30.86 -20.85 -19.99
C ASP A 136 -32.03 -20.39 -19.09
N GLY A 137 -31.79 -20.24 -17.78
CA GLY A 137 -32.75 -19.60 -16.86
C GLY A 137 -34.00 -20.42 -16.48
N ASN A 138 -34.12 -21.66 -16.96
CA ASN A 138 -35.24 -22.57 -16.62
C ASN A 138 -34.97 -23.49 -15.42
N ALA A 139 -33.75 -23.53 -14.90
CA ALA A 139 -33.46 -24.22 -13.65
C ALA A 139 -34.02 -23.39 -12.48
N PRO A 140 -34.73 -24.00 -11.51
CA PRO A 140 -35.04 -23.30 -10.28
C PRO A 140 -33.73 -22.78 -9.71
N LEU A 141 -33.69 -21.48 -9.41
CA LEU A 141 -32.60 -20.90 -8.64
C LEU A 141 -32.45 -21.80 -7.42
N ALA A 142 -31.43 -22.66 -7.40
CA ALA A 142 -30.94 -23.16 -6.14
C ALA A 142 -30.78 -21.90 -5.32
N GLN A 143 -31.54 -21.79 -4.22
CA GLN A 143 -31.39 -20.71 -3.28
C GLN A 143 -29.93 -20.80 -2.85
N ALA A 144 -29.08 -20.05 -3.55
CA ALA A 144 -27.81 -19.61 -3.03
C ALA A 144 -28.25 -18.66 -1.93
N ASP A 145 -28.61 -19.23 -0.78
CA ASP A 145 -28.84 -18.50 0.43
C ASP A 145 -27.68 -17.52 0.51
N SER A 146 -27.99 -16.24 0.62
CA SER A 146 -27.00 -15.16 0.74
C SER A 146 -26.03 -15.36 1.93
N ALA A 147 -26.18 -16.45 2.69
CA ALA A 147 -25.29 -16.96 3.71
C ALA A 147 -24.13 -17.84 3.18
N ASN A 148 -24.12 -18.23 1.90
CA ASN A 148 -23.12 -19.16 1.33
C ASN A 148 -22.18 -18.52 0.30
N VAL A 149 -22.09 -17.19 0.29
CA VAL A 149 -21.01 -16.46 -0.39
C VAL A 149 -19.76 -16.51 0.49
N GLY A 150 -19.20 -17.71 0.70
CA GLY A 150 -18.05 -17.82 1.60
C GLY A 150 -17.63 -19.19 2.12
N THR A 151 -18.38 -20.28 1.90
CA THR A 151 -17.91 -21.58 2.37
C THR A 151 -16.68 -22.04 1.57
N PRO A 152 -15.54 -22.31 2.23
CA PRO A 152 -14.47 -23.08 1.62
C PRO A 152 -15.05 -24.46 1.30
N PHE A 153 -14.90 -24.90 0.06
CA PHE A 153 -15.29 -26.23 -0.39
C PHE A 153 -14.89 -27.29 0.67
N PRO A 154 -15.85 -28.07 1.21
CA PRO A 154 -15.56 -29.06 2.24
C PRO A 154 -14.55 -30.11 1.71
N PRO A 155 -13.72 -30.70 2.59
CA PRO A 155 -12.73 -31.70 2.16
C PRO A 155 -13.42 -32.95 1.62
N GLY A 156 -13.13 -33.29 0.35
CA GLY A 156 -13.57 -34.53 -0.29
C GLY A 156 -14.69 -34.39 -1.32
N GLU A 157 -14.97 -33.18 -1.84
CA GLU A 157 -15.95 -33.05 -2.92
C GLU A 157 -15.45 -33.62 -4.25
N ASP A 158 -16.34 -34.41 -4.85
CA ASP A 158 -16.23 -35.00 -6.18
C ASP A 158 -15.95 -33.90 -7.23
N PRO A 159 -14.90 -34.02 -8.07
CA PRO A 159 -14.63 -33.08 -9.15
C PRO A 159 -15.82 -32.88 -10.12
N GLU A 160 -16.80 -33.79 -10.14
CA GLU A 160 -18.05 -33.60 -10.91
C GLU A 160 -18.96 -32.48 -10.37
N LYS A 161 -18.76 -32.05 -9.12
CA LYS A 161 -19.56 -30.99 -8.45
C LYS A 161 -18.93 -29.61 -8.51
N LEU A 162 -17.85 -29.40 -9.25
CA LEU A 162 -17.28 -28.07 -9.47
C LEU A 162 -18.05 -27.32 -10.56
N PRO A 163 -18.20 -25.99 -10.44
CA PRO A 163 -18.81 -25.20 -11.50
C PRO A 163 -17.95 -25.31 -12.77
N LYS A 164 -18.61 -25.55 -13.90
CA LYS A 164 -17.95 -25.75 -15.20
C LYS A 164 -18.07 -24.54 -16.12
N PHE A 165 -19.04 -23.67 -15.85
CA PHE A 165 -19.41 -22.57 -16.72
C PHE A 165 -19.53 -21.25 -15.94
N PHE A 166 -19.49 -20.15 -16.69
CA PHE A 166 -19.72 -18.81 -16.17
C PHE A 166 -20.81 -18.10 -16.97
N SER A 167 -21.91 -17.75 -16.30
CA SER A 167 -22.98 -16.91 -16.83
C SER A 167 -22.70 -15.44 -16.53
N LYS A 168 -22.43 -14.68 -17.59
CA LYS A 168 -22.30 -13.21 -17.53
C LYS A 168 -23.58 -12.56 -17.02
N GLU A 169 -24.74 -13.09 -17.39
CA GLU A 169 -26.03 -12.54 -17.00
C GLU A 169 -26.25 -12.66 -15.49
N ARG A 170 -25.99 -13.84 -14.90
CA ARG A 170 -26.09 -14.04 -13.45
C ARG A 170 -25.15 -13.11 -12.68
N PHE A 171 -23.91 -12.96 -13.15
CA PHE A 171 -22.95 -12.03 -12.57
C PHE A 171 -23.43 -10.56 -12.62
N LEU A 172 -23.84 -10.09 -13.81
CA LEU A 172 -24.28 -8.71 -14.02
C LEU A 172 -25.59 -8.38 -13.28
N LYS A 173 -26.43 -9.38 -12.99
CA LYS A 173 -27.67 -9.21 -12.23
C LYS A 173 -27.41 -8.76 -10.79
N GLY A 174 -26.30 -9.18 -10.18
CA GLY A 174 -25.91 -8.79 -8.82
C GLY A 174 -25.09 -7.51 -8.73
N CYS A 175 -24.78 -6.86 -9.85
CA CYS A 175 -23.95 -5.65 -9.89
C CYS A 175 -24.79 -4.37 -9.70
N ASP A 176 -24.18 -3.33 -9.12
CA ASP A 176 -24.81 -2.03 -8.95
C ASP A 176 -25.12 -1.39 -10.31
N ARG A 177 -26.28 -0.72 -10.43
CA ARG A 177 -26.77 -0.14 -11.70
C ARG A 177 -25.74 0.78 -12.36
N ASP A 178 -25.07 1.62 -11.58
CA ASP A 178 -24.09 2.59 -12.07
C ASP A 178 -22.82 1.94 -12.62
N THR A 179 -22.48 0.75 -12.10
CA THR A 179 -21.28 0.00 -12.51
C THR A 179 -21.56 -1.03 -13.59
N ARG A 180 -22.83 -1.40 -13.78
CA ARG A 180 -23.25 -2.51 -14.65
C ARG A 180 -22.87 -2.29 -16.11
N ASP A 181 -22.99 -1.07 -16.62
CA ASP A 181 -22.65 -0.76 -18.02
C ASP A 181 -21.15 -0.94 -18.27
N TYR A 182 -20.31 -0.45 -17.36
CA TYR A 182 -18.87 -0.69 -17.39
C TYR A 182 -18.56 -2.18 -17.30
N LEU A 183 -19.16 -2.88 -16.33
CA LEU A 183 -18.92 -4.31 -16.13
C LEU A 183 -19.37 -5.15 -17.32
N SER A 184 -20.44 -4.75 -18.02
CA SER A 184 -20.90 -5.44 -19.24
C SER A 184 -19.85 -5.47 -20.35
N GLN A 185 -19.01 -4.43 -20.42
CA GLN A 185 -17.87 -4.37 -21.35
C GLN A 185 -16.67 -5.10 -20.76
N PHE A 186 -16.39 -4.91 -19.47
CA PHE A 186 -15.27 -5.53 -18.77
C PHE A 186 -15.31 -7.07 -18.84
N VAL A 187 -16.49 -7.69 -18.71
CA VAL A 187 -16.65 -9.15 -18.80
C VAL A 187 -16.37 -9.74 -20.18
N ASN A 188 -16.25 -8.89 -21.20
CA ASN A 188 -15.84 -9.30 -22.55
C ASN A 188 -14.31 -9.20 -22.75
N SER A 189 -13.56 -8.68 -21.78
CA SER A 189 -12.11 -8.57 -21.88
C SER A 189 -11.42 -9.94 -21.77
N GLN A 190 -10.23 -10.03 -22.38
CA GLN A 190 -9.37 -11.21 -22.25
C GLN A 190 -8.95 -11.42 -20.79
N MET A 191 -8.65 -10.33 -20.07
CA MET A 191 -8.27 -10.37 -18.65
C MET A 191 -9.35 -11.04 -17.81
N PHE A 192 -10.62 -10.65 -17.99
CA PHE A 192 -11.72 -11.26 -17.25
C PHE A 192 -11.92 -12.73 -17.62
N THR A 193 -11.81 -13.07 -18.90
CA THR A 193 -11.88 -14.47 -19.37
C THR A 193 -10.82 -15.34 -18.70
N GLN A 194 -9.57 -14.87 -18.63
CA GLN A 194 -8.49 -15.58 -17.93
C GLN A 194 -8.76 -15.68 -16.43
N PHE A 195 -9.18 -14.59 -15.79
CA PHE A 195 -9.53 -14.59 -14.37
C PHE A 195 -10.59 -15.66 -14.04
N ILE A 196 -11.67 -15.74 -14.81
CA ILE A 196 -12.71 -16.75 -14.61
C ILE A 196 -12.22 -18.16 -14.94
N THR A 197 -11.44 -18.33 -16.01
CA THR A 197 -10.87 -19.64 -16.38
C THR A 197 -10.00 -20.19 -15.26
N ASP A 198 -9.13 -19.37 -14.69
CA ASP A 198 -8.32 -19.74 -13.52
C ASP A 198 -9.19 -20.15 -12.34
N ARG A 199 -10.30 -19.44 -12.07
CA ARG A 199 -11.20 -19.76 -10.95
C ARG A 199 -12.08 -20.98 -11.17
N LEU A 200 -12.30 -21.40 -12.41
CA LEU A 200 -13.02 -22.63 -12.76
C LEU A 200 -12.10 -23.85 -12.79
N THR A 201 -10.81 -23.67 -13.11
CA THR A 201 -9.88 -24.77 -13.36
C THR A 201 -8.93 -25.06 -12.20
N ARG A 202 -8.64 -24.06 -11.35
CA ARG A 202 -7.72 -24.20 -10.23
C ARG A 202 -8.44 -24.57 -8.94
N SER A 203 -7.73 -25.21 -8.02
CA SER A 203 -8.34 -25.60 -6.75
C SER A 203 -8.71 -24.35 -5.94
N PRO A 204 -9.90 -24.31 -5.31
CA PRO A 204 -10.29 -23.26 -4.38
C PRO A 204 -9.34 -23.08 -3.19
N ARG A 205 -8.46 -24.06 -2.92
CA ARG A 205 -7.47 -24.04 -1.83
C ARG A 205 -6.11 -23.50 -2.26
N GLU A 206 -5.92 -23.20 -3.52
CA GLU A 206 -4.69 -22.56 -3.97
C GLU A 206 -4.60 -21.13 -3.44
N TYR A 207 -3.40 -20.73 -3.01
CA TYR A 207 -3.17 -19.47 -2.31
C TYR A 207 -3.66 -18.23 -3.08
N GLU A 208 -3.51 -18.20 -4.41
CA GLU A 208 -3.97 -17.07 -5.24
C GLU A 208 -5.50 -16.97 -5.36
N VAL A 209 -6.21 -18.10 -5.24
CA VAL A 209 -7.68 -18.15 -5.23
C VAL A 209 -8.17 -17.74 -3.84
N LEU A 210 -7.62 -18.37 -2.79
CA LEU A 210 -7.95 -18.08 -1.39
C LEU A 210 -7.69 -16.63 -1.02
N LEU A 211 -6.54 -16.07 -1.42
CA LEU A 211 -6.17 -14.69 -1.15
C LEU A 211 -7.25 -13.70 -1.59
N PHE A 212 -7.69 -13.81 -2.84
CA PHE A 212 -8.68 -12.88 -3.40
C PHE A 212 -10.06 -13.09 -2.79
N ASP A 213 -10.44 -14.34 -2.51
CA ASP A 213 -11.71 -14.65 -1.87
C ASP A 213 -11.78 -14.14 -0.44
N GLU A 214 -10.70 -14.28 0.35
CA GLU A 214 -10.66 -13.74 1.70
C GLU A 214 -10.57 -12.22 1.72
N ILE A 215 -9.95 -11.58 0.72
CA ILE A 215 -10.04 -10.12 0.54
C ILE A 215 -11.50 -9.68 0.35
N ILE A 216 -12.28 -10.41 -0.45
CA ILE A 216 -13.71 -10.14 -0.62
C ILE A 216 -14.46 -10.36 0.69
N LYS A 217 -14.22 -11.48 1.41
CA LYS A 217 -14.84 -11.75 2.71
C LYS A 217 -14.57 -10.64 3.71
N LEU A 218 -13.31 -10.23 3.83
CA LEU A 218 -12.88 -9.16 4.72
C LEU A 218 -13.55 -7.83 4.36
N LYS A 219 -13.68 -7.52 3.06
CA LYS A 219 -14.46 -6.38 2.57
C LYS A 219 -15.94 -6.50 2.96
N LEU A 220 -16.58 -7.66 2.84
CA LEU A 220 -17.99 -7.85 3.20
C LEU A 220 -18.21 -7.78 4.72
N ASN A 221 -17.26 -8.26 5.52
CA ASN A 221 -17.29 -8.19 6.99
C ASN A 221 -17.24 -6.76 7.55
N ARG A 222 -16.81 -5.77 6.75
CA ARG A 222 -16.86 -4.35 7.12
C ARG A 222 -18.27 -3.75 7.03
N SER A 223 -19.19 -4.43 6.33
CA SER A 223 -20.56 -3.96 6.18
C SER A 223 -21.28 -4.03 7.53
N LYS A 224 -21.83 -2.90 7.98
CA LYS A 224 -22.59 -2.80 9.24
C LYS A 224 -23.90 -3.57 9.23
N LEU A 225 -24.35 -4.02 8.05
CA LEU A 225 -25.59 -4.77 7.86
C LEU A 225 -25.37 -6.29 7.96
N LYS A 226 -24.12 -6.77 7.97
CA LYS A 226 -23.81 -8.20 8.07
C LYS A 226 -23.78 -8.62 9.55
N LEU A 227 -24.79 -9.36 9.99
CA LEU A 227 -24.94 -9.80 11.39
C LEU A 227 -23.90 -10.84 11.82
N LEU A 228 -23.43 -11.66 10.88
CA LEU A 228 -22.41 -12.68 11.11
C LEU A 228 -21.20 -12.41 10.21
N LYS A 229 -20.05 -12.15 10.81
CA LYS A 229 -18.78 -11.99 10.09
C LYS A 229 -18.15 -13.37 9.89
N GLU A 230 -17.59 -13.58 8.72
CA GLU A 230 -16.87 -14.81 8.40
C GLU A 230 -15.40 -14.69 8.78
N GLU A 231 -14.76 -15.79 9.14
CA GLU A 231 -13.32 -15.80 9.42
C GLU A 231 -12.50 -15.73 8.11
N THR A 232 -11.32 -15.14 8.22
CA THR A 232 -10.34 -15.01 7.12
C THR A 232 -8.99 -15.60 7.54
N PRO A 233 -8.91 -16.92 7.76
CA PRO A 233 -7.74 -17.57 8.33
C PRO A 233 -6.49 -17.45 7.44
N PHE A 234 -6.63 -17.41 6.12
CA PHE A 234 -5.48 -17.24 5.22
C PHE A 234 -4.89 -15.83 5.31
N LEU A 235 -5.71 -14.78 5.46
CA LEU A 235 -5.22 -13.43 5.70
C LEU A 235 -4.63 -13.24 7.10
N ASP A 236 -5.09 -14.06 8.06
CA ASP A 236 -4.58 -14.04 9.42
C ASP A 236 -3.29 -14.85 9.62
N ASP A 237 -2.95 -15.71 8.65
CA ASP A 237 -1.77 -16.57 8.68
C ASP A 237 -0.46 -15.79 8.47
N GLU A 238 0.40 -15.81 9.49
CA GLU A 238 1.74 -15.22 9.45
C GLU A 238 2.85 -16.26 9.16
N ALA A 239 2.51 -17.52 8.91
CA ALA A 239 3.49 -18.59 8.66
C ALA A 239 4.45 -18.28 7.50
N PHE A 240 4.01 -17.44 6.56
CA PHE A 240 4.80 -17.00 5.42
C PHE A 240 5.21 -15.52 5.46
N ALA A 241 5.00 -14.81 6.57
CA ALA A 241 5.30 -13.39 6.68
C ALA A 241 6.78 -13.11 6.32
N VAL A 242 7.00 -12.18 5.38
CA VAL A 242 8.36 -11.77 4.99
C VAL A 242 9.00 -11.05 6.17
N SER A 243 9.91 -11.73 6.87
CA SER A 243 10.61 -11.16 8.04
C SER A 243 11.70 -10.16 7.66
N HIS A 244 12.29 -10.31 6.48
CA HIS A 244 13.33 -9.42 5.97
C HIS A 244 13.38 -9.47 4.44
N THR A 245 13.55 -8.31 3.82
CA THR A 245 13.84 -8.19 2.39
C THR A 245 15.32 -7.86 2.24
N VAL A 246 16.07 -8.73 1.57
CA VAL A 246 17.48 -8.46 1.26
C VAL A 246 17.56 -7.81 -0.12
N TRP A 247 18.16 -6.63 -0.19
CA TRP A 247 18.50 -6.02 -1.46
C TRP A 247 19.63 -6.84 -2.09
N ALA A 248 19.33 -7.50 -3.22
CA ALA A 248 20.35 -8.20 -3.98
C ALA A 248 21.41 -7.19 -4.42
N THR A 249 22.67 -7.48 -4.10
CA THR A 249 23.79 -6.73 -4.67
C THR A 249 23.73 -6.89 -6.19
N PRO A 250 23.90 -5.81 -6.99
CA PRO A 250 23.92 -5.91 -8.45
C PRO A 250 24.87 -7.04 -8.87
N PRO A 251 24.49 -7.88 -9.85
CA PRO A 251 25.38 -8.92 -10.31
C PRO A 251 26.70 -8.27 -10.74
N GLY A 252 27.80 -8.67 -10.09
CA GLY A 252 29.12 -8.40 -10.65
C GLY A 252 29.18 -9.01 -12.04
N ASN A 253 29.87 -8.37 -12.97
CA ASN A 253 30.11 -8.90 -14.33
C ASN A 253 30.86 -10.23 -14.24
N TYR A 254 30.13 -11.31 -13.95
CA TYR A 254 30.61 -12.68 -14.05
C TYR A 254 30.02 -13.26 -15.33
N PRO A 255 30.86 -13.66 -16.29
CA PRO A 255 30.37 -14.29 -17.51
C PRO A 255 29.83 -15.68 -17.13
N GLY A 256 28.49 -15.83 -17.10
CA GLY A 256 27.90 -17.18 -17.18
C GLY A 256 26.60 -17.48 -16.45
N SER A 257 25.95 -16.59 -15.69
CA SER A 257 24.73 -17.01 -14.96
C SER A 257 23.44 -16.75 -15.77
N SER A 258 22.97 -17.77 -16.47
CA SER A 258 21.56 -17.89 -16.87
C SER A 258 20.72 -18.23 -15.63
N SER A 259 19.79 -17.34 -15.25
CA SER A 259 18.81 -17.65 -14.19
C SER A 259 17.40 -17.32 -14.64
N THR A 260 16.70 -18.34 -15.11
CA THR A 260 15.24 -18.40 -15.19
C THR A 260 14.74 -18.90 -13.83
N GLY A 261 14.44 -17.98 -12.92
CA GLY A 261 13.92 -18.28 -11.58
C GLY A 261 12.53 -17.68 -11.38
N LYS A 262 11.53 -18.54 -11.17
CA LYS A 262 10.10 -18.22 -11.07
C LYS A 262 9.81 -17.26 -9.90
N GLN A 263 9.10 -16.18 -10.21
CA GLN A 263 8.81 -15.03 -9.33
C GLN A 263 7.43 -15.10 -8.64
N THR A 264 6.80 -16.27 -8.57
CA THR A 264 5.36 -16.39 -8.29
C THR A 264 4.98 -16.52 -6.80
N LEU A 265 5.90 -16.84 -5.88
CA LEU A 265 5.53 -17.02 -4.47
C LEU A 265 5.56 -15.73 -3.64
N ILE A 266 6.44 -14.78 -3.99
CA ILE A 266 6.63 -13.53 -3.22
C ILE A 266 5.40 -12.60 -3.38
N SER A 267 4.73 -12.65 -4.53
CA SER A 267 3.57 -11.80 -4.82
C SER A 267 2.35 -12.13 -3.94
N ALA A 268 2.06 -13.41 -3.70
CA ALA A 268 0.88 -13.82 -2.93
C ALA A 268 1.00 -13.47 -1.43
N ILE A 269 2.19 -13.64 -0.86
CA ILE A 269 2.49 -13.38 0.56
C ILE A 269 2.41 -11.88 0.88
N VAL A 270 3.01 -11.06 0.03
CA VAL A 270 2.96 -9.59 0.16
C VAL A 270 1.52 -9.09 0.08
N CYS A 271 0.69 -9.69 -0.78
CA CYS A 271 -0.72 -9.31 -0.89
C CYS A 271 -1.59 -9.69 0.32
N ALA A 272 -1.29 -10.80 1.03
CA ALA A 272 -2.05 -11.22 2.22
C ALA A 272 -1.84 -10.26 3.41
N TRP A 273 -0.58 -9.91 3.69
CA TRP A 273 -0.23 -8.94 4.74
C TRP A 273 -0.80 -7.54 4.46
N ILE A 274 -0.81 -7.16 3.17
CA ILE A 274 -1.43 -5.93 2.68
C ILE A 274 -2.94 -5.89 2.96
N ALA A 275 -3.66 -6.98 2.70
CA ALA A 275 -5.10 -7.05 2.95
C ALA A 275 -5.45 -6.84 4.44
N LYS A 276 -4.69 -7.44 5.36
CA LYS A 276 -4.91 -7.31 6.81
C LYS A 276 -4.75 -5.86 7.29
N THR A 277 -3.71 -5.16 6.83
CA THR A 277 -3.43 -3.76 7.20
C THR A 277 -4.47 -2.77 6.67
N ILE A 278 -5.07 -3.07 5.52
CA ILE A 278 -6.05 -2.23 4.83
C ILE A 278 -7.43 -2.25 5.49
N PHE A 279 -7.89 -3.43 5.90
CA PHE A 279 -9.30 -3.62 6.29
C PHE A 279 -9.48 -3.69 7.82
N HIS A 280 -8.39 -3.75 8.60
CA HIS A 280 -8.43 -3.58 10.07
C HIS A 280 -8.28 -2.13 10.54
N ARG A 281 -8.01 -1.16 9.65
CA ARG A 281 -8.13 0.29 9.91
C ARG A 281 -9.43 0.83 9.33
#